data_AF-A0A6G3XLV3-F1
#
_entry.id   AF-A0A6G3XLV3-F1
#
_cell.length_a   1.000
_cell.length_b   1.000
_cell.length_c   1.000
_cell.angle_alpha   90.00
_cell.angle_beta   90.00
_cell.angle_gamma   90.00
#
_symmetry.space_group_name_H-M   'P 1'
#
loop_
_entity.id
_entity.type
_entity.pdbx_description
1 polymer ?
#
loop_
_entity_poly.entity_id
_entity_poly.type
_entity_poly.pdbx_seq_one_letter_code
_entity_poly.pdbx_strand_id
1 'polypeptide(L)'
;PNGGQVNACYSDGWKCQHAWREISSMVGFRNTARGQGVTDWWDNGGDQIAFGRGNKAYVAINHEGSALTRTFQTSLPAGDYCDVQSGKGVTVNGSG
;
A
#
# COMPACT_ATOMS: atom_id res chain seq x y z
N PRO A 1 7.34 28.36 2.65
CA PRO A 1 8.27 28.46 1.49
C PRO A 1 7.71 29.43 0.45
N ASN A 2 8.54 30.31 -0.13
CA ASN A 2 8.16 31.25 -1.21
C ASN A 2 6.80 31.97 -1.04
N GLY A 3 6.50 32.50 0.14
CA GLY A 3 5.23 33.21 0.38
C GLY A 3 3.95 32.38 0.17
N GLY A 4 4.04 31.04 0.12
CA GLY A 4 2.90 30.15 -0.15
C GLY A 4 2.68 29.80 -1.64
N GLN A 5 3.47 30.35 -2.56
CA GLN A 5 3.38 30.04 -3.99
C GLN A 5 4.20 28.81 -4.37
N VAL A 6 3.58 27.88 -5.10
CA VAL A 6 4.23 26.68 -5.67
C VAL A 6 4.42 26.89 -7.18
N ASN A 7 5.62 27.27 -7.60
CA ASN A 7 5.95 27.41 -9.02
C ASN A 7 6.41 26.08 -9.63
N ALA A 8 7.21 25.32 -8.87
CA ALA A 8 7.67 23.99 -9.23
C ALA A 8 7.85 23.12 -7.98
N CYS A 9 7.63 21.81 -8.15
CA CYS A 9 7.94 20.84 -7.11
C CYS A 9 9.45 20.62 -6.99
N TYR A 10 9.92 20.34 -5.76
CA TYR A 10 11.33 20.11 -5.44
C TYR A 10 12.23 21.35 -5.58
N SER A 11 11.61 22.53 -5.74
CA SER A 11 12.26 23.84 -5.81
C SER A 11 11.69 24.78 -4.75
N ASP A 12 12.39 25.88 -4.46
CA ASP A 12 11.92 26.96 -3.58
C ASP A 12 11.44 26.51 -2.18
N GLY A 13 12.01 25.41 -1.68
CA GLY A 13 11.66 24.80 -0.39
C GLY A 13 10.42 23.91 -0.42
N TRP A 14 9.77 23.71 -1.56
CA TRP A 14 8.64 22.79 -1.73
C TRP A 14 9.10 21.36 -1.98
N LYS A 15 8.60 20.41 -1.19
CA LYS A 15 8.96 18.98 -1.30
C LYS A 15 8.00 18.15 -2.14
N CYS A 16 6.76 18.61 -2.29
CA CYS A 16 5.68 17.92 -3.01
C CYS A 16 5.53 16.42 -2.66
N GLN A 17 5.49 16.11 -1.36
CA GLN A 17 5.30 14.74 -0.86
C GLN A 17 4.07 14.05 -1.46
N HIS A 18 2.99 14.79 -1.71
CA HIS A 18 1.79 14.27 -2.36
C HIS A 18 2.05 13.66 -3.75
N ALA A 19 3.12 14.08 -4.43
CA ALA A 19 3.52 13.60 -5.75
C ALA A 19 4.55 12.46 -5.70
N TRP A 20 5.08 12.12 -4.52
CA TRP A 20 5.95 10.96 -4.38
C TRP A 20 5.16 9.70 -4.74
N ARG A 21 5.78 8.76 -5.46
CA ARG A 21 5.10 7.55 -5.93
C ARG A 21 4.54 6.77 -4.75
N GLU A 22 5.31 6.67 -3.68
CA GLU A 22 4.99 5.93 -2.46
C GLU A 22 3.71 6.46 -1.79
N ILE A 23 3.43 7.75 -1.95
CA ILE A 23 2.26 8.44 -1.39
C ILE A 23 1.10 8.39 -2.38
N SER A 24 1.32 8.81 -3.63
CA SER A 24 0.28 8.87 -4.66
C SER A 24 -0.29 7.48 -4.99
N SER A 25 0.53 6.43 -5.05
CA SER A 25 0.07 5.05 -5.22
C SER A 25 -0.85 4.61 -4.07
N MET A 26 -0.52 4.98 -2.83
CA MET A 26 -1.35 4.63 -1.67
C MET A 26 -2.63 5.46 -1.57
N VAL A 27 -2.67 6.66 -2.15
CA VAL A 27 -3.94 7.39 -2.39
C VAL A 27 -4.82 6.60 -3.36
N GLY A 28 -4.25 6.07 -4.45
CA GLY A 28 -4.95 5.16 -5.36
C GLY A 28 -5.50 3.93 -4.65
N PHE A 29 -4.68 3.25 -3.85
CA PHE A 29 -5.09 2.13 -2.99
C PHE A 29 -6.29 2.50 -2.09
N ARG A 30 -6.22 3.64 -1.40
CA ARG A 30 -7.29 4.11 -0.50
C ARG A 30 -8.59 4.42 -1.23
N ASN A 31 -8.51 4.92 -2.46
CA ASN A 31 -9.67 5.18 -3.31
C ASN A 31 -10.33 3.87 -3.77
N THR A 32 -9.53 2.88 -4.19
CA THR A 32 -10.02 1.54 -4.55
C THR A 32 -10.72 0.86 -3.36
N ALA A 33 -10.12 0.95 -2.16
CA ALA A 33 -10.65 0.38 -0.93
C ALA A 33 -11.80 1.17 -0.28
N ARG A 34 -12.32 2.22 -0.93
CA ARG A 34 -13.33 3.11 -0.32
C ARG A 34 -14.57 2.34 0.14
N GLY A 35 -14.98 2.63 1.38
CA GLY A 35 -16.18 2.05 2.00
C GLY A 35 -16.00 0.62 2.54
N GLN A 36 -14.82 0.01 2.39
CA GLN A 36 -14.56 -1.33 2.92
C GLN A 36 -14.07 -1.28 4.37
N GLY A 37 -14.47 -2.25 5.18
CA GLY A 37 -13.89 -2.46 6.53
C GLY A 37 -12.44 -2.93 6.46
N VAL A 38 -11.81 -3.12 7.61
CA VAL A 38 -10.55 -3.88 7.73
C VAL A 38 -10.93 -5.36 7.85
N THR A 39 -10.25 -6.23 7.10
CA THR A 39 -10.43 -7.68 7.11
C THR A 39 -9.08 -8.36 7.21
N ASP A 40 -9.06 -9.68 7.43
CA ASP A 40 -7.85 -10.50 7.27
C ASP A 40 -6.63 -9.97 8.05
N TRP A 41 -6.88 -9.43 9.25
CA TRP A 41 -5.82 -8.86 10.08
C TRP A 41 -4.83 -9.95 10.48
N TRP A 42 -3.56 -9.62 10.34
CA TRP A 42 -2.46 -10.41 10.85
C TRP A 42 -1.36 -9.50 11.40
N ASP A 43 -0.74 -9.93 12.48
CA ASP A 43 0.50 -9.39 13.02
C ASP A 43 1.39 -10.54 13.52
N ASN A 44 2.68 -10.29 13.66
CA ASN A 44 3.63 -11.24 14.22
C ASN A 44 3.94 -10.98 15.72
N GLY A 45 3.19 -10.10 16.39
CA GLY A 45 3.50 -9.60 17.73
C GLY A 45 4.64 -8.57 17.79
N GLY A 46 5.20 -8.17 16.65
CA GLY A 46 6.27 -7.18 16.50
C GLY A 46 5.92 -6.10 15.46
N ASP A 47 6.86 -5.80 14.55
CA ASP A 47 6.76 -4.70 13.59
C ASP A 47 6.37 -5.16 12.17
N GLN A 48 5.70 -6.31 12.07
CA GLN A 48 5.11 -6.82 10.83
C GLN A 48 3.61 -6.93 10.97
N ILE A 49 2.88 -6.35 10.00
CA ILE A 49 1.42 -6.43 9.93
C ILE A 49 0.97 -6.66 8.49
N ALA A 50 -0.22 -7.23 8.35
CA ALA A 50 -0.91 -7.29 7.07
C ALA A 50 -2.42 -7.28 7.28
N PHE A 51 -3.17 -6.71 6.33
CA PHE A 51 -4.62 -6.69 6.40
C PHE A 51 -5.27 -6.42 5.04
N GLY A 52 -6.48 -6.91 4.91
CA GLY A 52 -7.39 -6.66 3.80
C GLY A 52 -8.28 -5.44 4.02
N ARG A 53 -8.86 -4.96 2.92
CA ARG A 53 -9.92 -3.96 2.88
C ARG A 53 -11.11 -4.54 2.13
N GLY A 54 -11.83 -5.44 2.80
CA GLY A 54 -12.83 -6.29 2.14
C GLY A 54 -12.17 -7.06 1.00
N ASN A 55 -12.89 -7.22 -0.11
CA ASN A 55 -12.38 -7.89 -1.30
C ASN A 55 -11.72 -6.94 -2.33
N LYS A 56 -11.36 -5.72 -1.93
CA LYS A 56 -10.89 -4.68 -2.87
C LYS A 56 -9.41 -4.38 -2.82
N ALA A 57 -8.76 -4.58 -1.68
CA ALA A 57 -7.34 -4.27 -1.52
C ALA A 57 -6.74 -5.07 -0.36
N TYR A 58 -5.43 -5.32 -0.41
CA TYR A 58 -4.67 -5.98 0.64
C TYR A 58 -3.29 -5.34 0.76
N VAL A 59 -2.78 -5.19 1.98
CA VAL A 59 -1.45 -4.60 2.24
C VAL A 59 -0.69 -5.43 3.26
N ALA A 60 0.62 -5.59 3.02
CA ALA A 60 1.57 -6.13 3.98
C ALA A 60 2.66 -5.09 4.25
N ILE A 61 3.01 -4.90 5.51
CA ILE A 61 3.96 -3.90 5.98
C ILE A 61 4.99 -4.61 6.86
N ASN A 62 6.26 -4.39 6.56
CA ASN A 62 7.38 -4.94 7.32
C ASN A 62 8.30 -3.79 7.73
N HIS A 63 8.37 -3.53 9.04
CA HIS A 63 9.30 -2.57 9.63
C HIS A 63 10.37 -3.26 10.48
N GLU A 64 10.62 -4.54 10.21
CA GLU A 64 11.75 -5.29 10.77
C GLU A 64 12.95 -5.30 9.83
N GLY A 65 14.14 -5.61 10.37
CA GLY A 65 15.36 -5.73 9.57
C GLY A 65 15.46 -7.02 8.74
N SER A 66 14.59 -8.00 8.99
CA SER A 66 14.56 -9.28 8.28
C SER A 66 13.52 -9.29 7.16
N ALA A 67 13.72 -10.13 6.14
CA ALA A 67 12.76 -10.29 5.06
C ALA A 67 11.53 -11.08 5.53
N LEU A 68 10.34 -10.68 5.08
CA LEU A 68 9.08 -11.37 5.32
C LEU A 68 8.68 -12.17 4.07
N THR A 69 8.78 -13.49 4.14
CA THR A 69 8.38 -14.41 3.05
C THR A 69 7.33 -15.37 3.55
N ARG A 70 6.08 -15.19 3.12
CA ARG A 70 4.96 -16.05 3.48
C ARG A 70 3.76 -15.85 2.58
N THR A 71 2.83 -16.80 2.63
CA THR A 71 1.49 -16.65 2.08
C THR A 71 0.57 -16.03 3.13
N PHE A 72 -0.25 -15.09 2.69
CA PHE A 72 -1.31 -14.48 3.48
C PHE A 72 -2.65 -14.92 2.94
N GLN A 73 -3.62 -15.16 3.83
CA GLN A 73 -5.01 -15.27 3.43
C GLN A 73 -5.49 -13.86 3.07
N THR A 74 -6.07 -13.70 1.89
CA THR A 74 -6.75 -12.46 1.51
C THR A 74 -8.23 -12.74 1.24
N SER A 75 -8.99 -11.66 1.00
CA SER A 75 -10.35 -11.75 0.45
C SER A 75 -10.40 -11.30 -1.02
N LEU A 76 -9.23 -11.13 -1.67
CA LEU A 76 -9.17 -10.67 -3.05
C LEU A 76 -9.61 -11.79 -4.01
N PRO A 77 -10.26 -11.44 -5.13
CA PRO A 77 -10.47 -12.40 -6.21
C PRO A 77 -9.15 -12.97 -6.71
N ALA A 78 -9.15 -14.25 -7.09
CA ALA A 78 -8.01 -14.89 -7.71
C ALA A 78 -7.55 -14.13 -8.96
N GLY A 79 -6.24 -14.02 -9.15
CA GLY A 79 -5.65 -13.33 -10.30
C GLY A 79 -4.26 -12.79 -10.03
N ASP A 80 -3.71 -12.13 -11.04
CA ASP A 80 -2.42 -11.47 -10.97
C ASP A 80 -2.59 -9.98 -10.64
N TYR A 81 -1.84 -9.54 -9.64
CA TYR A 81 -1.81 -8.19 -9.13
C TYR A 81 -0.41 -7.62 -9.26
N CYS A 82 -0.31 -6.30 -9.28
CA CYS A 82 0.95 -5.60 -9.12
C CYS A 82 0.99 -4.93 -7.76
N ASP A 83 2.07 -5.11 -7.02
CA ASP A 83 2.37 -4.26 -5.88
C ASP A 83 2.53 -2.82 -6.37
N VAL A 84 1.63 -1.93 -5.95
CA VAL A 84 1.61 -0.52 -6.38
C VAL A 84 2.81 0.28 -5.89
N GLN A 85 3.56 -0.24 -4.91
CA GLN A 85 4.80 0.38 -4.41
C GLN A 85 6.02 -0.02 -5.22
N SER A 86 6.20 -1.30 -5.56
CA SER A 86 7.41 -1.76 -6.28
C SER A 86 7.19 -2.05 -7.77
N GLY A 87 5.95 -2.28 -8.20
CA GLY A 87 5.60 -2.78 -9.53
C GLY A 87 5.78 -4.29 -9.70
N LYS A 88 6.18 -5.02 -8.65
CA LYS A 88 6.37 -6.48 -8.70
C LYS A 88 5.03 -7.20 -8.81
N GLY A 89 5.02 -8.31 -9.56
CA GLY A 89 3.86 -9.19 -9.66
C GLY A 89 3.61 -9.98 -8.37
N VAL A 90 2.34 -10.13 -8.02
CA VAL A 90 1.84 -10.93 -6.89
C VAL A 90 0.62 -11.70 -7.36
N THR A 91 0.55 -13.00 -7.09
CA THR A 91 -0.59 -13.83 -7.49
C THR A 91 -1.46 -14.15 -6.27
N VAL A 92 -2.77 -13.99 -6.43
CA VAL A 92 -3.79 -14.48 -5.49
C VAL A 92 -4.40 -15.75 -6.07
N ASN A 93 -4.42 -16.83 -5.28
CA ASN A 93 -4.96 -18.11 -5.72
C ASN A 93 -6.49 -18.19 -5.54
N GLY A 94 -7.09 -19.31 -5.91
CA GLY A 94 -8.55 -19.53 -5.84
C GLY A 94 -9.17 -19.42 -4.45
N SER A 95 -8.36 -19.50 -3.38
CA SER A 95 -8.82 -19.43 -2.00
C SER A 95 -8.75 -18.02 -1.40
N GLY A 96 -8.18 -17.05 -2.12
CA GLY A 96 -7.92 -15.70 -1.61
C GLY A 96 -6.64 -15.61 -0.78
#